data_AF-A0A7C4F1L4-F1
#
_entry.id   AF-A0A7C4F1L4-F1
#
_cell.length_a   1.000
_cell.length_b   1.000
_cell.length_c   1.000
_cell.angle_alpha   90.00
_cell.angle_beta   90.00
_cell.angle_gamma   90.00
#
_symmetry.space_group_name_H-M   'P 1'
#
loop_
_entity.id
_entity.type
_entity.pdbx_description
1 polymer ?
#
loop_
_entity_poly.entity_id
_entity_poly.type
_entity_poly.pdbx_seq_one_letter_code
_entity_poly.pdbx_strand_id
1 'polypeptide(L)'
;MTGLEGEETLKAESWLRNNLLAKVLLERSHLDEKTLKALLLYYWSENPTFEDIAKKLKINRSGAWKRWKKGQNAIMRSFYTIELAIYSGILEKETAEILIDDLIDYSELAKGAGNVEEIRDRIERRMVQLARNLRG
;
A
#
# COMPACT_ATOMS: atom_id res chain seq x y z
N MET A 1 -25.64 -18.35 5.15
CA MET A 1 -24.79 -17.15 4.99
C MET A 1 -23.32 -17.54 5.15
N THR A 2 -22.70 -18.15 4.14
CA THR A 2 -21.36 -18.76 4.29
C THR A 2 -20.44 -18.62 3.06
N GLY A 3 -20.76 -17.74 2.11
CA GLY A 3 -20.00 -17.61 0.85
C GLY A 3 -18.95 -16.48 0.82
N LEU A 4 -19.15 -15.38 1.56
CA LEU A 4 -18.40 -14.13 1.35
C LEU A 4 -17.12 -13.99 2.22
N GLU A 5 -17.06 -14.66 3.38
CA GLU A 5 -15.98 -14.46 4.36
C GLU A 5 -14.63 -15.08 3.93
N GLY A 6 -14.67 -16.12 3.09
CA GLY A 6 -13.47 -16.79 2.54
C GLY A 6 -12.85 -16.07 1.34
N GLU A 7 -13.66 -15.34 0.56
CA GLU A 7 -13.20 -14.67 -0.66
C GLU A 7 -12.25 -13.50 -0.38
N GLU A 8 -12.47 -12.70 0.66
CA GLU A 8 -11.66 -11.51 0.92
C GLU A 8 -10.22 -11.82 1.36
N THR A 9 -10.02 -12.89 2.13
CA THR A 9 -8.67 -13.32 2.54
C THR A 9 -7.91 -13.88 1.34
N LEU A 10 -8.59 -14.71 0.53
CA LEU A 10 -8.05 -15.21 -0.73
C LEU A 10 -7.76 -14.07 -1.70
N LYS A 11 -8.56 -13.00 -1.71
CA LYS A 11 -8.35 -11.79 -2.51
C LYS A 11 -7.08 -11.05 -2.10
N ALA A 12 -6.85 -10.78 -0.81
CA ALA A 12 -5.65 -10.08 -0.36
C ALA A 12 -4.36 -10.88 -0.61
N GLU A 13 -4.38 -12.19 -0.34
CA GLU A 13 -3.21 -13.03 -0.62
C GLU A 13 -2.98 -13.26 -2.12
N SER A 14 -4.04 -13.50 -2.89
CA SER A 14 -3.97 -13.65 -4.35
C SER A 14 -3.51 -12.37 -5.01
N TRP A 15 -4.03 -11.22 -4.58
CA TRP A 15 -3.61 -9.91 -5.08
C TRP A 15 -2.13 -9.67 -4.83
N LEU A 16 -1.63 -9.89 -3.61
CA LEU A 16 -0.21 -9.70 -3.32
C LEU A 16 0.67 -10.71 -4.09
N ARG A 17 0.19 -11.94 -4.29
CA ARG A 17 0.90 -12.96 -5.08
C ARG A 17 0.96 -12.64 -6.56
N ASN A 18 -0.05 -11.99 -7.12
CA ASN A 18 -0.19 -11.77 -8.57
C ASN A 18 0.16 -10.35 -9.01
N ASN A 19 0.27 -9.39 -8.08
CA ASN A 19 0.62 -8.00 -8.38
C ASN A 19 2.13 -7.78 -8.17
N LEU A 20 2.88 -7.70 -9.28
CA LEU A 20 4.34 -7.53 -9.25
C LEU A 20 4.75 -6.19 -8.62
N LEU A 21 4.06 -5.09 -8.96
CA LEU A 21 4.31 -3.78 -8.38
C LEU A 21 4.15 -3.81 -6.86
N ALA A 22 3.06 -4.42 -6.36
CA ALA A 22 2.80 -4.53 -4.93
C ALA A 22 3.91 -5.29 -4.18
N LYS A 23 4.49 -6.33 -4.80
CA LYS A 23 5.63 -7.06 -4.22
C LYS A 23 6.87 -6.19 -4.14
N VAL A 24 7.25 -5.53 -5.23
CA VAL A 24 8.43 -4.66 -5.27
C VAL A 24 8.29 -3.51 -4.27
N LEU A 25 7.10 -2.91 -4.18
CA LEU A 25 6.80 -1.86 -3.20
C LEU A 25 6.91 -2.40 -1.77
N LEU A 26 6.32 -3.57 -1.48
CA LEU A 26 6.40 -4.18 -0.16
C LEU A 26 7.85 -4.46 0.24
N GLU A 27 8.65 -5.05 -0.64
CA GLU A 27 10.07 -5.37 -0.41
C GLU A 27 10.92 -4.13 -0.09
N ARG A 28 10.58 -2.97 -0.65
CA ARG A 28 11.28 -1.70 -0.42
C ARG A 28 10.67 -0.83 0.68
N SER A 29 9.50 -1.21 1.19
CA SER A 29 8.81 -0.49 2.25
C SER A 29 9.27 -0.90 3.65
N HIS A 30 8.85 -0.15 4.66
CA HIS A 30 9.01 -0.54 6.06
C HIS A 30 7.91 -1.49 6.58
N LEU A 31 7.08 -2.05 5.70
CA LEU A 31 6.00 -2.98 6.06
C LEU A 31 6.42 -4.42 5.84
N ASP A 32 5.99 -5.32 6.74
CA ASP A 32 6.04 -6.77 6.50
C ASP A 32 4.72 -7.28 5.93
N GLU A 33 4.74 -8.41 5.22
CA GLU A 33 3.57 -8.99 4.54
C GLU A 33 2.36 -9.14 5.49
N LYS A 34 2.60 -9.63 6.71
CA LYS A 34 1.53 -9.84 7.70
C LYS A 34 0.90 -8.51 8.14
N THR A 35 1.70 -7.45 8.22
CA THR A 35 1.25 -6.09 8.55
C THR A 35 0.44 -5.50 7.39
N LEU A 36 0.91 -5.65 6.14
CA LEU A 36 0.15 -5.24 4.96
C LEU A 36 -1.19 -5.97 4.87
N LYS A 37 -1.22 -7.30 5.04
CA LYS A 37 -2.48 -8.06 5.04
C LYS A 37 -3.48 -7.58 6.08
N ALA A 38 -3.03 -7.25 7.30
CA ALA A 38 -3.90 -6.71 8.34
C ALA A 38 -4.51 -5.35 7.93
N LEU A 39 -3.76 -4.50 7.23
CA LEU A 39 -4.28 -3.25 6.68
C LEU A 39 -5.29 -3.51 5.55
N LEU A 40 -4.95 -4.34 4.57
CA LEU A 40 -5.84 -4.64 3.44
C LEU A 40 -7.17 -5.23 3.91
N LEU A 41 -7.14 -6.19 4.84
CA LEU A 41 -8.35 -6.78 5.42
C LEU A 41 -9.20 -5.75 6.20
N TYR A 42 -8.59 -4.71 6.75
CA TYR A 42 -9.34 -3.64 7.41
C TYR A 42 -9.98 -2.70 6.39
N TYR A 43 -9.22 -2.22 5.40
CA TYR A 43 -9.69 -1.21 4.46
C TYR A 43 -10.55 -1.73 3.31
N TRP A 44 -10.52 -3.03 3.02
CA TRP A 44 -11.30 -3.64 1.94
C TRP A 44 -12.59 -4.31 2.38
N SER A 45 -12.77 -4.54 3.69
CA SER A 45 -14.00 -5.13 4.23
C SER A 45 -15.01 -4.04 4.58
N GLU A 46 -16.29 -4.34 4.36
CA GLU A 46 -17.39 -3.51 4.88
C GLU A 46 -17.52 -3.75 6.40
N ASN A 47 -17.43 -2.68 7.20
CA ASN A 47 -17.50 -2.74 8.67
C ASN A 47 -16.47 -3.70 9.32
N PRO A 48 -15.17 -3.46 9.15
CA PRO A 48 -14.13 -4.38 9.62
C PRO A 48 -14.12 -4.50 11.15
N THR A 49 -14.06 -5.73 11.66
CA THR A 49 -13.76 -5.98 13.08
C THR A 49 -12.38 -6.62 13.25
N PHE A 50 -11.69 -6.31 14.34
CA PHE A 50 -10.41 -6.96 14.66
C PHE A 50 -10.56 -8.44 15.01
N GLU A 51 -11.77 -8.89 15.34
CA GLU A 51 -12.06 -10.30 15.57
C GLU A 51 -12.01 -11.07 14.24
N ASP A 52 -12.61 -10.52 13.18
CA ASP A 52 -12.65 -11.14 11.86
C ASP A 52 -11.27 -11.12 11.20
N ILE A 53 -10.55 -10.00 11.31
CA ILE A 53 -9.16 -9.90 10.84
C ILE A 53 -8.29 -10.93 11.57
N ALA A 54 -8.47 -11.11 12.88
CA ALA A 54 -7.72 -12.08 13.67
C ALA A 54 -7.99 -13.53 13.23
N LYS A 55 -9.25 -13.89 12.98
CA LYS A 55 -9.62 -15.21 12.42
C LYS A 55 -8.94 -15.44 11.07
N LYS A 56 -9.04 -14.48 10.14
CA LYS A 56 -8.45 -14.56 8.80
C LYS A 56 -6.92 -14.70 8.84
N LEU A 57 -6.27 -14.02 9.77
CA LEU A 57 -4.81 -14.09 9.96
C LEU A 57 -4.35 -15.21 10.91
N LYS A 58 -5.27 -16.00 11.49
CA LYS A 58 -4.99 -17.05 12.48
C LYS A 58 -4.15 -16.54 13.66
N ILE A 59 -4.52 -15.37 14.20
CA ILE A 59 -3.92 -14.75 15.38
C ILE A 59 -5.01 -14.36 16.37
N ASN A 60 -4.63 -13.81 17.52
CA ASN A 60 -5.60 -13.23 18.46
C ASN A 60 -5.99 -11.79 18.08
N ARG A 61 -7.14 -11.33 18.57
CA ARG A 61 -7.69 -9.97 18.35
C ARG A 61 -6.68 -8.86 18.66
N SER A 62 -5.96 -8.97 19.78
CA SER A 62 -4.93 -8.00 20.18
C SER A 62 -3.78 -7.93 19.16
N GLY A 63 -3.36 -9.08 18.63
CA GLY A 63 -2.36 -9.20 17.59
C GLY A 63 -2.79 -8.55 16.28
N ALA A 64 -4.05 -8.75 15.87
CA ALA A 64 -4.63 -8.09 14.70
C ALA A 64 -4.60 -6.57 14.85
N TRP A 65 -5.09 -6.04 15.97
CA TRP A 65 -5.05 -4.61 16.27
C TRP A 65 -3.62 -4.05 16.29
N LYS A 66 -2.68 -4.73 16.96
CA LYS A 66 -1.27 -4.29 17.04
C LYS A 66 -0.63 -4.23 15.66
N ARG A 67 -0.88 -5.22 14.79
CA ARG A 67 -0.36 -5.23 13.41
C ARG A 67 -0.95 -4.10 12.59
N TRP A 68 -2.28 -3.94 12.61
CA TRP A 68 -2.94 -2.84 11.92
C TRP A 68 -2.39 -1.48 12.38
N LYS A 69 -2.29 -1.26 13.70
CA LYS A 69 -1.77 -0.01 14.27
C LYS A 69 -0.30 0.22 13.91
N LYS A 70 0.54 -0.82 13.92
CA LYS A 70 1.93 -0.75 13.47
C LYS A 70 2.01 -0.29 12.01
N GLY A 71 1.17 -0.86 11.14
CA GLY A 71 1.10 -0.50 9.73
C GLY A 71 0.67 0.95 9.51
N GLN A 72 -0.41 1.39 10.15
CA GLN A 72 -0.86 2.78 10.13
C GLN A 72 0.23 3.76 10.57
N ASN A 73 0.89 3.47 11.69
CA ASN A 73 1.97 4.31 12.19
C ASN A 73 3.17 4.33 11.24
N ALA A 74 3.47 3.23 10.54
CA ALA A 74 4.55 3.19 9.56
C ALA A 74 4.23 4.05 8.34
N ILE A 75 3.00 3.97 7.81
CA ILE A 75 2.54 4.82 6.70
C ILE A 75 2.68 6.31 7.06
N MET A 76 2.15 6.70 8.22
CA MET A 76 2.23 8.10 8.66
C MET A 76 3.67 8.58 8.88
N ARG A 77 4.55 7.72 9.44
CA ARG A 77 5.97 8.07 9.57
C ARG A 77 6.63 8.25 8.21
N SER A 78 6.40 7.34 7.27
CA SER A 78 6.95 7.46 5.91
C SER A 78 6.49 8.74 5.22
N PHE A 79 5.21 9.11 5.37
CA PHE A 79 4.70 10.39 4.88
C PHE A 79 5.49 11.57 5.45
N TYR A 80 5.62 11.67 6.77
CA TYR A 80 6.39 12.74 7.40
C TYR A 80 7.88 12.71 7.05
N THR A 81 8.46 11.53 6.83
CA THR A 81 9.86 11.39 6.39
C THR A 81 10.05 11.98 4.99
N ILE A 82 9.12 11.74 4.07
CA ILE A 82 9.17 12.31 2.72
C ILE A 82 9.02 13.82 2.78
N GLU A 83 8.02 14.33 3.52
CA GLU A 83 7.80 15.77 3.72
C GLU A 83 9.05 16.45 4.30
N LEU A 84 9.67 15.83 5.31
CA LEU A 84 10.90 16.35 5.90
C LEU A 84 12.05 16.37 4.89
N ALA A 85 12.21 15.32 4.07
CA ALA A 85 13.26 15.25 3.05
C ALA A 85 13.08 16.33 1.97
N ILE A 86 11.83 16.61 1.56
CA ILE A 86 11.51 17.71 0.64
C ILE A 86 11.81 19.06 1.29
N TYR A 87 11.28 19.29 2.49
CA TYR A 87 11.43 20.56 3.19
C TYR A 87 12.90 20.91 3.50
N SER A 88 13.72 19.89 3.77
CA SER A 88 15.14 20.05 4.05
C SER A 88 16.03 20.06 2.79
N GLY A 89 15.46 19.92 1.59
CA GLY A 89 16.21 19.88 0.34
C GLY A 89 17.09 18.63 0.18
N ILE A 90 16.81 17.55 0.93
CA ILE A 90 17.49 16.25 0.80
C ILE A 90 16.99 15.50 -0.42
N LEU A 91 15.70 15.61 -0.73
CA LEU A 91 15.10 14.97 -1.90
C LEU A 91 15.29 15.84 -3.13
N GLU A 92 15.88 15.26 -4.18
CA GLU A 92 16.06 15.94 -5.47
C GLU A 92 14.72 16.36 -6.07
N LYS A 93 14.71 17.52 -6.73
CA LYS A 93 13.51 18.12 -7.31
C LYS A 93 12.80 17.16 -8.27
N GLU A 94 13.57 16.51 -9.14
CA GLU A 94 13.09 15.55 -10.14
C GLU A 94 12.38 14.36 -9.47
N THR A 95 12.88 13.91 -8.33
CA THR A 95 12.27 12.83 -7.55
C THR A 95 10.97 13.29 -6.87
N ALA A 96 10.92 14.53 -6.39
CA ALA A 96 9.69 15.12 -5.84
C ALA A 96 8.61 15.31 -6.92
N GLU A 97 8.99 15.71 -8.14
CA GLU A 97 8.07 15.85 -9.28
C GLU A 97 7.43 14.50 -9.66
N ILE A 98 8.21 13.42 -9.71
CA ILE A 98 7.68 12.07 -9.95
C ILE A 98 6.65 11.67 -8.88
N LEU A 99 6.91 11.99 -7.60
CA LEU A 99 5.96 11.72 -6.52
C LEU A 99 4.65 12.52 -6.70
N ILE A 100 4.73 13.77 -7.12
CA ILE A 100 3.54 14.61 -7.38
C ILE A 100 2.71 13.98 -8.50
N ASP A 101 3.34 13.57 -9.60
CA ASP A 101 2.66 12.93 -10.72
C ASP A 101 1.97 11.62 -10.30
N ASP A 102 2.64 10.79 -9.48
CA ASP A 102 2.03 9.59 -8.91
C ASP A 102 0.82 9.91 -8.02
N LEU A 103 0.90 10.94 -7.18
CA LEU A 103 -0.20 11.35 -6.30
C LEU A 103 -1.42 11.87 -7.08
N ILE A 104 -1.21 12.57 -8.20
CA ILE A 104 -2.28 12.99 -9.10
C ILE A 104 -2.99 11.75 -9.67
N ASP A 105 -2.22 10.80 -10.20
CA ASP A 105 -2.74 9.56 -10.77
C ASP A 105 -3.50 8.71 -9.73
N TYR A 106 -3.00 8.62 -8.48
CA TYR A 106 -3.73 7.97 -7.40
C TYR A 106 -5.05 8.68 -7.04
N SER A 107 -5.07 10.02 -7.12
CA SER A 107 -6.27 10.83 -6.89
C SER A 107 -7.32 10.58 -7.98
N GLU A 108 -6.91 10.44 -9.24
CA GLU A 108 -7.79 10.06 -10.35
C GLU A 108 -8.41 8.68 -10.13
N LEU A 109 -7.58 7.68 -9.77
CA LEU A 109 -8.05 6.34 -9.42
C LEU A 109 -9.06 6.36 -8.27
N ALA A 110 -8.80 7.12 -7.21
CA ALA A 110 -9.68 7.21 -6.05
C ALA A 110 -11.04 7.87 -6.38
N LYS A 111 -11.09 8.75 -7.39
CA LYS A 111 -12.31 9.40 -7.87
C LYS A 111 -13.08 8.57 -8.90
N GLY A 112 -12.55 7.41 -9.31
CA GLY A 112 -13.09 6.63 -10.41
C GLY A 112 -13.00 7.35 -11.76
N ALA A 113 -12.09 8.31 -11.89
CA ALA A 113 -11.85 9.06 -13.11
C ALA A 113 -10.77 8.37 -13.96
N GLY A 114 -10.99 8.29 -15.27
CA GLY A 114 -9.98 7.81 -16.23
C GLY A 114 -9.95 6.28 -16.44
N ASN A 115 -9.04 5.85 -17.32
CA ASN A 115 -8.80 4.44 -17.62
C ASN A 115 -7.85 3.84 -16.56
N VAL A 116 -8.37 2.94 -15.73
CA VAL A 116 -7.65 2.32 -14.61
C VAL A 116 -6.37 1.60 -15.06
N GLU A 117 -6.39 0.95 -16.23
CA GLU A 117 -5.22 0.25 -16.75
C GLU A 117 -4.12 1.23 -17.17
N GLU A 118 -4.48 2.30 -17.89
CA GLU A 118 -3.52 3.32 -18.30
C GLU A 118 -2.89 4.03 -17.10
N ILE A 119 -3.67 4.33 -16.06
CA ILE A 119 -3.13 4.98 -14.86
C ILE A 119 -2.14 4.07 -14.15
N ARG A 120 -2.44 2.76 -14.05
CA ARG A 120 -1.51 1.78 -13.48
C ARG A 120 -0.21 1.68 -14.28
N ASP A 121 -0.31 1.64 -15.62
CA ASP A 121 0.85 1.61 -16.50
C ASP A 121 1.76 2.83 -16.31
N ARG A 122 1.19 4.03 -16.14
CA ARG A 122 1.96 5.26 -15.86
C ARG A 122 2.75 5.16 -14.56
N ILE A 123 2.09 4.73 -13.48
CA ILE A 123 2.71 4.54 -12.16
C ILE A 123 3.85 3.52 -12.23
N GLU A 124 3.62 2.38 -12.88
CA GLU A 124 4.64 1.34 -13.02
C GLU A 124 5.87 1.84 -13.78
N ARG A 125 5.68 2.60 -14.86
CA ARG A 125 6.79 3.20 -15.64
C ARG A 125 7.61 4.18 -14.80
N ARG A 126 6.95 5.07 -14.05
CA ARG A 126 7.64 6.05 -13.18
C ARG A 126 8.42 5.35 -12.06
N MET A 127 7.88 4.28 -11.49
CA MET A 127 8.58 3.46 -10.50
C MET A 127 9.85 2.78 -11.05
N VAL A 128 9.82 2.30 -12.30
CA VAL A 128 11.01 1.75 -12.96
C VAL A 128 12.06 2.85 -13.18
N GLN A 129 11.66 4.06 -13.54
CA GLN A 129 12.56 5.20 -13.71
C GLN A 129 13.23 5.59 -12.38
N LEU A 130 12.45 5.74 -11.30
CA LEU A 130 12.93 5.95 -9.94
C LEU A 130 13.98 4.91 -9.51
N ALA A 131 13.69 3.63 -9.77
CA ALA A 131 14.61 2.54 -9.40
C ALA A 131 15.93 2.56 -10.18
N ARG A 132 15.98 3.16 -11.38
CA ARG A 132 17.20 3.36 -12.16
C ARG A 132 18.01 4.55 -11.64
N ASN A 133 17.34 5.65 -11.31
CA ASN A 133 17.99 6.85 -10.78
C ASN A 133 18.68 6.60 -9.44
N LEU A 134 18.09 5.78 -8.56
CA LEU A 134 18.67 5.41 -7.27
C LEU A 134 19.87 4.43 -7.33
N ARG A 135 20.25 3.97 -8.53
CA ARG A 135 21.42 3.08 -8.75
C ARG A 135 22.61 3.79 -9.40
N GLY A 136 22.43 5.05 -9.82
CA GLY A 136 23.51 5.93 -10.28
C GLY A 136 24.20 6.59 -9.10
#